data_AF-A0A9J6GXV0-F1
#
_entry.id   AF-A0A9J6GXV0-F1
#
_cell.length_a   1.000
_cell.length_b   1.000
_cell.length_c   1.000
_cell.angle_alpha   90.00
_cell.angle_beta   90.00
_cell.angle_gamma   90.00
#
_symmetry.space_group_name_H-M   'P 1'
#
loop_
_entity.id
_entity.type
_entity.pdbx_description
1 polymer ?
#
loop_
_entity_poly.entity_id
_entity_poly.type
_entity_poly.pdbx_seq_one_letter_code
_entity_poly.pdbx_strand_id
1 'polypeptide(L)'
;MTTGDGDENLRAGGGSTSRATGTRMSSVRRLEAFDATTSQWPEHHERVLLYFAANDVPEDKRKAVFLTSCGAATYSLPRNLLSPNKPGDATLVVIYAALGAKPKVSEVVATVKFLLRTRLEGEGVSDYVAAPNILVDH
;
A
#
# COMPACT_ATOMS: atom_id res chain seq x y z
N MET A 1 19.14 85.25 11.12
CA MET A 1 17.94 85.17 11.96
C MET A 1 16.87 84.36 11.23
N THR A 2 16.82 83.05 11.48
CA THR A 2 15.58 82.35 11.82
C THR A 2 15.97 80.98 12.35
N THR A 3 15.51 80.74 13.58
CA THR A 3 15.70 79.59 14.45
C THR A 3 14.77 78.45 14.00
N GLY A 4 15.16 77.20 14.27
CA GLY A 4 14.21 76.09 14.28
C GLY A 4 14.83 74.70 14.15
N ASP A 5 15.79 74.37 15.02
CA ASP A 5 16.15 72.98 15.33
C ASP A 5 14.92 72.24 15.89
N GLY A 6 14.74 71.00 15.45
CA GLY A 6 13.68 70.09 15.88
C GLY A 6 14.18 68.67 15.72
N ASP A 7 14.85 68.22 16.77
CA ASP A 7 15.49 66.92 16.97
C ASP A 7 14.58 65.71 16.74
N GLU A 8 15.27 64.64 16.31
CA GLU A 8 15.18 63.28 16.83
C GLU A 8 13.82 62.56 16.81
N ASN A 9 13.71 61.62 15.87
CA ASN A 9 13.07 60.35 16.22
C ASN A 9 13.76 59.17 15.52
N LEU A 10 14.68 58.56 16.26
CA LEU A 10 15.11 57.19 16.10
C LEU A 10 13.92 56.26 16.35
N ARG A 11 13.56 55.41 15.39
CA ARG A 11 13.10 54.06 15.74
C ARG A 11 13.31 53.04 14.62
N ALA A 12 14.06 52.03 15.01
CA ALA A 12 14.36 50.78 14.34
C ALA A 12 13.13 50.07 13.75
N GLY A 13 13.36 49.27 12.70
CA GLY A 13 12.38 48.29 12.29
C GLY A 13 12.59 47.72 10.89
N GLY A 14 13.77 47.18 10.61
CA GLY A 14 13.96 46.25 9.48
C GLY A 14 13.17 44.97 9.74
N GLY A 15 11.87 45.00 9.53
CA GLY A 15 11.01 43.83 9.52
C GLY A 15 10.90 43.30 8.10
N SER A 16 11.90 42.52 7.67
CA SER A 16 11.73 41.62 6.53
C SER A 16 10.66 40.61 6.95
N THR A 17 9.40 40.90 6.59
CA THR A 17 8.31 39.95 6.75
C THR A 17 8.55 38.85 5.72
N SER A 18 9.32 37.85 6.16
CA SER A 18 9.36 36.51 5.59
C SER A 18 7.93 36.11 5.28
N ARG A 19 7.56 36.20 4.01
CA ARG A 19 6.29 35.67 3.50
C ARG A 19 6.41 34.17 3.63
N ALA A 20 5.96 33.65 4.76
CA ALA A 20 5.80 32.23 4.99
C ALA A 20 5.02 31.69 3.80
N THR A 21 5.71 30.96 2.94
CA THR A 21 5.09 30.08 1.96
C THR A 21 4.29 29.09 2.79
N GLY A 22 3.03 29.41 3.04
CA GLY A 22 2.07 28.46 3.56
C GLY A 22 2.05 27.31 2.57
N THR A 23 2.76 26.24 2.92
CA THR A 23 2.66 24.96 2.26
C THR A 23 1.17 24.67 2.17
N ARG A 24 0.61 24.77 0.97
CA ARG A 24 -0.71 24.23 0.69
C ARG A 24 -0.59 22.75 1.06
N MET A 25 -1.12 22.36 2.22
CA MET A 25 -1.42 20.96 2.45
C MET A 25 -2.49 20.63 1.41
N SER A 26 -2.02 20.14 0.26
CA SER A 26 -2.87 19.39 -0.64
C SER A 26 -3.56 18.36 0.24
N SER A 27 -4.89 18.38 0.28
CA SER A 27 -5.67 17.33 0.91
C SER A 27 -5.51 16.09 0.04
N VAL A 28 -4.36 15.44 0.21
CA VAL A 28 -4.02 14.22 -0.50
C VAL A 28 -5.02 13.17 -0.07
N ARG A 29 -5.74 12.61 -1.04
CA ARG A 29 -6.61 11.46 -0.79
C ARG A 29 -5.76 10.35 -0.18
N ARG A 30 -6.13 9.92 1.03
CA ARG A 30 -5.52 8.78 1.71
C ARG A 30 -5.57 7.58 0.76
N LEU A 31 -4.42 6.90 0.60
CA LEU A 31 -4.38 5.62 -0.09
C LEU A 31 -5.32 4.65 0.63
N GLU A 32 -6.30 4.11 -0.09
CA GLU A 32 -7.23 3.14 0.48
C GLU A 32 -6.50 1.84 0.80
N ALA A 33 -6.93 1.16 1.86
CA ALA A 33 -6.35 -0.13 2.22
C ALA A 33 -6.63 -1.18 1.12
N PHE A 34 -5.72 -2.14 0.96
CA PHE A 34 -5.95 -3.27 0.06
C PHE A 34 -7.09 -4.14 0.58
N ASP A 35 -8.01 -4.46 -0.31
CA ASP A 35 -9.11 -5.38 -0.09
C ASP A 35 -9.11 -6.42 -1.21
N ALA A 36 -8.84 -7.67 -0.82
CA ALA A 36 -8.76 -8.80 -1.74
C ALA A 36 -10.13 -9.20 -2.32
N THR A 37 -11.24 -8.67 -1.80
CA THR A 37 -12.59 -8.92 -2.32
C THR A 37 -12.99 -7.97 -3.44
N THR A 38 -12.37 -6.79 -3.50
CA THR A 38 -12.75 -5.71 -4.43
C THR A 38 -11.66 -5.34 -5.43
N SER A 39 -10.40 -5.73 -5.21
CA SER A 39 -9.30 -5.39 -6.13
C SER A 39 -8.23 -6.47 -6.17
N GLN A 40 -7.55 -6.57 -7.32
CA GLN A 40 -6.41 -7.47 -7.47
C GLN A 40 -5.13 -6.82 -6.94
N TRP A 41 -4.18 -7.64 -6.49
CA TRP A 41 -2.91 -7.16 -5.95
C TRP A 41 -2.12 -6.24 -6.92
N PRO A 42 -2.00 -6.55 -8.23
CA PRO A 42 -1.28 -5.69 -9.18
C PRO A 42 -1.90 -4.29 -9.31
N GLU A 43 -3.23 -4.20 -9.39
CA GLU A 43 -3.97 -2.93 -9.49
C GLU A 43 -3.74 -2.06 -8.23
N HIS A 44 -3.76 -2.69 -7.06
CA HIS A 44 -3.46 -1.99 -5.82
C HIS A 44 -2.00 -1.51 -5.75
N HIS A 45 -1.05 -2.35 -6.19
CA HIS A 45 0.36 -1.98 -6.26
C HIS A 45 0.58 -0.76 -7.18
N GLU A 46 -0.08 -0.70 -8.34
CA GLU A 46 0.00 0.48 -9.21
C GLU A 46 -0.51 1.76 -8.52
N ARG A 47 -1.64 1.68 -7.79
CA ARG A 47 -2.18 2.80 -7.01
C ARG A 47 -1.19 3.28 -5.94
N VAL A 48 -0.46 2.36 -5.30
CA VAL A 48 0.59 2.70 -4.32
C VAL A 48 1.74 3.45 -5.00
N LEU A 49 2.18 3.01 -6.17
CA LEU A 49 3.25 3.68 -6.93
C LEU A 49 2.83 5.08 -7.39
N LEU A 50 1.60 5.21 -7.90
CA LEU A 50 0.98 6.49 -8.25
C LEU A 50 0.89 7.42 -7.04
N TYR A 51 0.55 6.88 -5.87
CA TYR A 51 0.54 7.66 -4.62
C TYR A 51 1.93 8.17 -4.25
N PHE A 52 2.98 7.35 -4.37
CA PHE A 52 4.34 7.82 -4.11
C PHE A 52 4.80 8.90 -5.07
N ALA A 53 4.46 8.76 -6.36
CA ALA A 53 4.80 9.75 -7.38
C ALA A 53 4.04 11.07 -7.16
N ALA A 54 2.75 11.02 -6.88
CA ALA A 54 1.92 12.21 -6.66
C ALA A 54 2.30 13.00 -5.39
N ASN A 55 2.98 12.37 -4.45
CA ASN A 55 3.35 12.95 -3.16
C ASN A 55 4.86 13.16 -2.99
N ASP A 56 5.65 12.96 -4.06
CA ASP A 56 7.11 13.04 -4.03
C ASP A 56 7.73 12.29 -2.84
N VAL A 57 7.21 11.09 -2.54
CA VAL A 57 7.64 10.32 -1.36
C VAL A 57 9.07 9.80 -1.56
N PRO A 58 10.02 10.20 -0.70
CA PRO A 58 11.39 9.70 -0.73
C PRO A 58 11.44 8.18 -0.55
N GLU A 59 12.36 7.50 -1.25
CA GLU A 59 12.43 6.04 -1.28
C GLU A 59 12.58 5.40 0.11
N ASP A 60 13.35 6.03 1.00
CA ASP A 60 13.54 5.64 2.40
C ASP A 60 12.23 5.67 3.22
N LYS A 61 11.27 6.53 2.83
CA LYS A 61 9.97 6.67 3.51
C LYS A 61 8.87 5.82 2.90
N ARG A 62 9.02 5.36 1.66
CA ARG A 62 8.00 4.56 0.95
C ARG A 62 7.56 3.35 1.74
N LYS A 63 8.48 2.67 2.44
CA LYS A 63 8.16 1.52 3.30
C LYS A 63 7.27 1.88 4.48
N ALA A 64 7.64 2.93 5.22
CA ALA A 64 6.86 3.37 6.36
C ALA A 64 5.46 3.86 5.92
N VAL A 65 5.40 4.64 4.84
CA VAL A 65 4.15 5.14 4.26
C VAL A 65 3.26 3.99 3.79
N PHE A 66 3.81 3.02 3.07
CA PHE A 66 3.09 1.83 2.65
C PHE A 66 2.54 1.07 3.85
N LEU A 67 3.38 0.65 4.79
CA LEU A 67 2.98 -0.17 5.93
C LEU A 67 1.95 0.51 6.84
N THR A 68 1.94 1.84 6.92
CA THR A 68 0.94 2.61 7.70
C THR A 68 -0.35 2.87 6.92
N SER A 69 -0.30 2.90 5.59
CA SER A 69 -1.49 2.98 4.73
C SER A 69 -2.19 1.63 4.59
N CYS A 70 -1.44 0.54 4.71
CA CYS A 70 -1.95 -0.81 4.70
C CYS A 70 -2.80 -1.06 5.95
N GLY A 71 -4.08 -1.40 5.76
CA GLY A 71 -4.93 -1.85 6.84
C GLY A 71 -4.37 -3.08 7.54
N ALA A 72 -4.90 -3.40 8.73
CA ALA A 72 -4.42 -4.51 9.56
C ALA A 72 -4.35 -5.86 8.81
N ALA A 73 -5.30 -6.13 7.91
CA ALA A 73 -5.34 -7.34 7.10
C ALA A 73 -4.18 -7.43 6.09
N THR A 74 -3.83 -6.32 5.43
CA THR A 74 -2.72 -6.27 4.47
C THR A 74 -1.37 -6.34 5.18
N TYR A 75 -1.27 -5.89 6.43
CA TYR A 75 -0.05 -6.01 7.24
C TYR A 75 0.16 -7.43 7.80
N SER A 76 -0.93 -8.12 8.18
CA SER A 76 -0.85 -9.45 8.79
C SER A 76 -0.34 -10.52 7.82
N LEU A 77 -0.66 -10.42 6.53
CA LEU A 77 -0.24 -11.36 5.50
C LEU A 77 1.30 -11.44 5.35
N PRO A 78 2.04 -10.35 5.04
CA PRO A 78 3.49 -10.38 4.98
C PRO A 78 4.11 -10.64 6.36
N ARG A 79 3.45 -10.27 7.47
CA ARG A 79 3.93 -10.62 8.82
C ARG A 79 3.95 -12.14 9.05
N ASN A 80 2.95 -12.86 8.54
CA ASN A 80 2.85 -14.31 8.60
C ASN A 80 3.82 -14.98 7.61
N LEU A 81 3.91 -14.46 6.38
CA LEU A 81 4.76 -15.03 5.32
C LEU A 81 6.26 -14.82 5.55
N LEU A 82 6.66 -13.71 6.19
CA LEU A 82 8.07 -13.40 6.46
C LEU A 82 8.57 -13.91 7.81
N SER A 83 7.73 -14.65 8.56
CA SER A 83 8.11 -15.22 9.85
C SER A 83 9.38 -16.09 9.73
N PRO A 84 10.40 -15.92 10.61
CA PRO A 84 10.40 -15.15 11.87
C PRO A 84 10.72 -13.65 11.74
N ASN A 85 11.11 -13.17 10.56
CA ASN A 85 11.52 -11.78 10.33
C ASN A 85 10.32 -10.81 10.33
N LYS A 86 10.55 -9.54 10.70
CA LYS A 86 9.50 -8.53 10.69
C LYS A 86 9.41 -7.88 9.29
N PRO A 87 8.20 -7.49 8.83
CA PRO A 87 8.04 -6.75 7.58
C PRO A 87 8.84 -5.44 7.57
N GLY A 88 9.08 -4.84 8.75
CA GLY A 88 9.90 -3.64 8.89
C GLY A 88 11.38 -3.85 8.54
N ASP A 89 11.89 -5.07 8.66
CA ASP A 89 13.30 -5.41 8.39
C ASP A 89 13.51 -5.86 6.93
N ALA A 90 12.41 -6.13 6.20
CA ALA A 90 12.43 -6.49 4.78
C ALA A 90 12.50 -5.26 3.85
N THR A 91 12.91 -5.51 2.61
CA THR A 91 12.84 -4.50 1.54
C THR A 91 11.41 -4.39 1.00
N LEU A 92 11.08 -3.22 0.45
CA LEU A 92 9.75 -2.97 -0.13
C LEU A 92 9.41 -3.99 -1.23
N VAL A 93 10.40 -4.37 -2.03
CA VAL A 93 10.28 -5.36 -3.11
C VAL A 93 9.89 -6.73 -2.56
N VAL A 94 10.52 -7.17 -1.46
CA VAL A 94 10.21 -8.46 -0.83
C VAL A 94 8.78 -8.44 -0.26
N ILE A 95 8.35 -7.32 0.32
CA ILE A 95 6.99 -7.16 0.84
C ILE A 95 5.97 -7.26 -0.29
N TYR A 96 6.21 -6.59 -1.42
CA TYR A 96 5.32 -6.66 -2.59
C TYR A 96 5.29 -8.04 -3.24
N ALA A 97 6.42 -8.73 -3.30
CA ALA A 97 6.49 -10.10 -3.79
C ALA A 97 5.70 -11.06 -2.88
N ALA A 98 5.82 -10.91 -1.55
CA ALA A 98 5.07 -11.72 -0.60
C ALA A 98 3.55 -11.46 -0.69
N LEU A 99 3.14 -10.21 -0.89
CA LEU A 99 1.73 -9.83 -1.04
C LEU A 99 1.12 -10.26 -2.39
N GLY A 100 1.94 -10.37 -3.44
CA GLY A 100 1.52 -10.86 -4.76
C GLY A 100 1.61 -12.37 -4.93
N ALA A 101 2.16 -13.08 -3.95
CA ALA A 101 2.24 -14.52 -4.00
C ALA A 101 0.84 -15.12 -3.84
N LYS A 102 0.33 -15.77 -4.90
CA LYS A 102 -0.86 -16.61 -4.78
C LYS A 102 -0.51 -17.78 -3.85
N PRO A 103 -1.35 -18.09 -2.84
CA PRO A 103 -1.09 -19.21 -1.96
C PRO A 103 -1.07 -20.48 -2.81
N LYS A 104 0.07 -21.20 -2.79
CA LYS A 104 0.15 -22.51 -3.44
C LYS A 104 -0.85 -23.43 -2.74
N VAL A 105 -1.89 -23.84 -3.47
CA VAL A 105 -2.89 -24.77 -2.94
C VAL A 105 -2.15 -26.05 -2.55
N SER A 106 -2.31 -26.46 -1.29
CA SER A 106 -1.73 -27.71 -0.81
C SER A 106 -2.32 -28.88 -1.61
N GLU A 107 -1.46 -29.73 -2.16
CA GLU A 107 -1.85 -30.94 -2.91
C GLU A 107 -2.82 -31.80 -2.09
N VAL A 108 -2.56 -31.95 -0.79
CA VAL A 108 -3.44 -32.69 0.14
C VAL A 108 -4.83 -32.07 0.21
N VAL A 109 -4.94 -30.75 0.24
CA VAL A 109 -6.24 -30.06 0.26
C VAL A 109 -6.98 -30.24 -1.07
N ALA A 110 -6.26 -30.22 -2.20
CA ALA A 110 -6.84 -30.49 -3.51
C ALA A 110 -7.36 -31.94 -3.60
N THR A 111 -6.57 -32.92 -3.13
CA THR A 111 -6.98 -34.33 -3.08
C THR A 111 -8.19 -34.54 -2.18
N VAL A 112 -8.20 -33.95 -0.99
CA VAL A 112 -9.35 -34.08 -0.06
C VAL A 112 -10.61 -33.45 -0.66
N LYS A 113 -10.51 -32.26 -1.29
CA LYS A 113 -11.64 -31.64 -2.00
C LYS A 113 -12.16 -32.52 -3.13
N PHE A 114 -11.27 -33.19 -3.88
CA PHE A 114 -11.67 -34.13 -4.93
C PHE A 114 -12.39 -35.35 -4.36
N LEU A 115 -11.84 -35.97 -3.31
CA LEU A 115 -12.42 -37.16 -2.69
C LEU A 115 -13.79 -36.88 -2.06
N LEU A 116 -14.00 -35.66 -1.55
CA LEU A 116 -15.27 -35.24 -0.96
C LEU A 116 -16.29 -34.75 -2.00
N ARG A 117 -15.89 -34.57 -3.27
CA ARG A 117 -16.81 -34.12 -4.32
C ARG A 117 -17.68 -35.28 -4.78
N THR A 118 -18.99 -35.05 -4.83
CA THR A 118 -19.95 -35.96 -5.46
C THR A 118 -20.28 -35.49 -6.87
N ARG A 119 -20.32 -36.42 -7.83
CA ARG A 119 -20.73 -36.16 -9.21
C ARG A 119 -22.17 -35.63 -9.23
N LEU A 120 -22.40 -34.55 -9.99
CA LEU A 120 -23.73 -33.98 -10.15
C LEU A 120 -24.57 -34.83 -11.12
N GLU A 121 -25.90 -34.81 -10.93
CA GLU A 121 -26.83 -35.53 -11.80
C GLU A 121 -26.76 -34.95 -13.22
N GLY A 122 -26.32 -35.77 -14.20
CA GLY A 122 -26.12 -35.34 -15.58
C GLY A 122 -24.70 -34.88 -15.96
N GLU A 123 -23.76 -34.76 -15.01
CA GLU A 123 -22.35 -34.42 -15.31
C GLU A 123 -21.68 -35.57 -16.07
N GLY A 124 -20.98 -35.31 -17.18
CA GLY A 124 -20.23 -36.33 -17.92
C GLY A 124 -19.07 -36.88 -17.08
N VAL A 125 -18.71 -38.17 -17.26
CA VAL A 125 -17.59 -38.77 -16.51
C VAL A 125 -16.28 -38.04 -16.82
N SER A 126 -16.03 -37.63 -18.08
CA SER A 126 -14.83 -36.86 -18.44
C SER A 126 -14.77 -35.50 -17.73
N ASP A 127 -15.91 -34.82 -17.60
CA ASP A 127 -15.99 -33.50 -16.96
C ASP A 127 -15.75 -33.62 -15.44
N TYR A 128 -16.25 -34.71 -14.85
CA TYR A 128 -16.02 -35.04 -13.44
C TYR A 128 -14.53 -35.24 -13.11
N VAL A 129 -13.78 -35.97 -13.96
CA VAL A 129 -12.34 -36.22 -13.75
C VAL A 129 -11.46 -35.04 -14.16
N ALA A 130 -11.93 -34.13 -15.02
CA ALA A 130 -11.17 -32.95 -15.47
C ALA A 130 -11.25 -31.76 -14.50
N ALA A 131 -12.31 -31.68 -13.70
CA ALA A 131 -12.52 -30.62 -12.71
C ALA A 131 -11.36 -30.37 -11.70
N PRO A 132 -10.57 -31.36 -11.25
CA PRO A 132 -9.46 -31.12 -10.33
C PRO A 132 -8.34 -30.27 -10.94
N ASN A 133 -8.09 -30.38 -12.25
CA ASN A 133 -7.06 -29.60 -12.92
C ASN A 133 -7.43 -28.10 -13.00
N ILE A 134 -8.73 -27.79 -12.99
CA ILE A 134 -9.27 -26.42 -13.00
C ILE A 134 -9.15 -25.76 -11.61
N LEU A 135 -8.93 -26.54 -10.54
CA LEU A 135 -8.78 -26.04 -9.16
C LEU A 135 -7.31 -25.84 -8.73
N VAL A 136 -6.35 -26.28 -9.55
CA VAL A 136 -4.90 -26.22 -9.26
C VAL A 136 -4.20 -25.11 -10.06
N ASP A 137 -4.69 -24.77 -11.25
CA ASP A 137 -4.21 -23.64 -12.03
C ASP A 137 -5.17 -22.45 -11.93
N HIS A 138 -4.73 -21.37 -11.26
CA HIS A 138 -4.93 -19.96 -11.65
C HIS A 138 -4.19 -19.00 -10.71
#